data_AF-A0A954NPJ7-F1
#
_entry.id   AF-A0A954NPJ7-F1
#
_cell.length_a   1.000
_cell.length_b   1.000
_cell.length_c   1.000
_cell.angle_alpha   90.00
_cell.angle_beta   90.00
_cell.angle_gamma   90.00
#
_symmetry.space_group_name_H-M   'P 1'
#
loop_
_entity.id
_entity.type
_entity.pdbx_description
1 polymer ?
#
loop_
_entity_poly.entity_id
_entity_poly.type
_entity_poly.pdbx_seq_one_letter_code
_entity_poly.pdbx_strand_id
1 'polypeptide(L)'
;AIMLEGQALGPIQNPIEMDLTLEECVAKLNAIEGYRKQFQAVFGTDVDSVGMAKAIASFERTVLSGNAPHDKFKAGDEKALSAAAQRGSKLFFGKANCSACHAGPNFSDFAFHNIGVGMDKSEPDVGRFSETQMLGDRGSFKTPTLREIARTAPYMHDGSVKTLEDVVEYYDKG
;
A
#
# COMPACT_ATOMS: atom_id res chain seq x y z
N ALA A 1 6.29 4.16 11.84
CA ALA A 1 6.99 2.88 12.13
C ALA A 1 7.24 2.12 10.83
N ILE A 2 8.34 1.38 10.70
CA ILE A 2 8.72 0.65 9.45
C ILE A 2 8.18 -0.78 9.35
N MET A 3 7.41 -1.24 10.34
CA MET A 3 6.82 -2.59 10.39
C MET A 3 5.29 -2.49 10.51
N LEU A 4 4.58 -3.52 10.02
CA LEU A 4 3.12 -3.61 10.06
C LEU A 4 2.56 -3.44 11.47
N GLU A 5 3.21 -4.04 12.48
CA GLU A 5 2.81 -3.91 13.88
C GLU A 5 2.75 -2.44 14.34
N GLY A 6 3.71 -1.63 13.90
CA GLY A 6 3.73 -0.22 14.27
C GLY A 6 2.77 0.64 13.44
N GLN A 7 2.43 0.22 12.21
CA GLN A 7 1.44 0.91 11.39
C GLN A 7 0.01 0.58 11.84
N ALA A 8 -0.27 -0.66 12.23
CA ALA A 8 -1.59 -1.15 12.61
C ALA A 8 -2.24 -0.38 13.78
N LEU A 9 -1.43 0.21 14.67
CA LEU A 9 -1.91 0.98 15.82
C LEU A 9 -2.15 2.46 15.49
N GLY A 10 -1.64 2.96 14.36
CA GLY A 10 -1.79 4.35 13.93
C GLY A 10 -3.25 4.72 13.65
N PRO A 11 -3.94 4.00 12.75
CA PRO A 11 -5.34 4.27 12.40
C PRO A 11 -6.30 4.35 13.57
N ILE A 12 -6.09 3.50 14.58
CA ILE A 12 -6.92 3.43 15.79
C ILE A 12 -6.96 4.81 16.47
N GLN A 13 -5.81 5.48 16.57
CA GLN A 13 -5.64 6.74 17.31
C GLN A 13 -5.82 7.99 16.44
N ASN A 14 -5.88 7.85 15.12
CA ASN A 14 -5.98 9.00 14.24
C ASN A 14 -7.42 9.57 14.29
N PRO A 15 -7.60 10.87 14.64
CA PRO A 15 -8.92 11.48 14.79
C PRO A 15 -9.72 11.62 13.49
N ILE A 16 -9.07 11.46 12.33
CA ILE A 16 -9.73 11.49 11.01
C ILE A 16 -10.09 10.06 10.54
N GLU A 17 -9.55 9.03 11.21
CA GLU A 17 -9.78 7.62 10.87
C GLU A 17 -10.72 6.94 11.87
N MET A 18 -10.20 6.30 12.92
CA MET A 18 -11.01 5.55 13.89
C MET A 18 -11.31 6.34 15.18
N ASP A 19 -10.56 7.40 15.46
CA ASP A 19 -10.75 8.31 16.60
C ASP A 19 -10.97 7.61 17.95
N LEU A 20 -10.04 6.72 18.32
CA LEU A 20 -10.10 5.97 19.58
C LEU A 20 -8.73 5.87 20.24
N THR A 21 -8.64 6.13 21.54
CA THR A 21 -7.37 5.87 22.24
C THR A 21 -7.08 4.37 22.32
N LEU A 22 -5.81 3.98 22.35
CA LEU A 22 -5.44 2.57 22.51
C LEU A 22 -5.96 1.99 23.84
N GLU A 23 -5.98 2.80 24.90
CA GLU A 23 -6.51 2.40 26.21
C GLU A 23 -8.00 2.04 26.14
N GLU A 24 -8.81 2.90 25.50
CA GLU A 24 -10.23 2.63 25.31
C GLU A 24 -10.47 1.42 24.40
N CYS A 25 -9.68 1.26 23.34
CA CYS A 25 -9.77 0.11 22.45
C CYS A 25 -9.50 -1.20 23.21
N VAL A 26 -8.40 -1.23 23.97
CA VAL A 26 -8.01 -2.38 24.81
C VAL A 26 -9.09 -2.68 25.85
N ALA A 27 -9.64 -1.66 26.53
CA ALA A 27 -10.71 -1.85 27.50
C ALA A 27 -11.97 -2.44 26.87
N LYS A 28 -12.38 -1.94 25.69
CA LYS A 28 -13.54 -2.46 24.94
C LYS A 28 -13.33 -3.93 24.53
N LEU A 29 -12.15 -4.28 24.02
CA LEU A 29 -11.85 -5.66 23.61
C LEU A 29 -11.77 -6.61 24.82
N ASN A 30 -11.22 -6.16 25.95
CA ASN A 30 -11.20 -6.94 27.20
C ASN A 30 -12.58 -7.12 27.82
N ALA A 31 -13.56 -6.26 27.51
CA ALA A 31 -14.95 -6.45 27.95
C ALA A 31 -15.65 -7.62 27.20
N ILE A 32 -15.09 -8.08 26.08
CA ILE A 32 -15.64 -9.18 25.27
C ILE A 32 -14.95 -10.49 25.67
N GLU A 33 -15.69 -11.39 26.33
CA GLU A 33 -15.15 -12.67 26.83
C GLU A 33 -14.46 -13.49 25.73
N GLY A 34 -15.02 -13.48 24.51
CA GLY A 34 -14.45 -14.17 23.35
C GLY A 34 -13.05 -13.67 22.98
N TYR A 35 -12.81 -12.36 22.98
CA TYR A 35 -11.48 -11.81 22.67
C TYR A 35 -10.46 -12.15 23.74
N ARG A 36 -10.81 -12.03 25.03
CA ARG A 36 -9.91 -12.45 26.13
C ARG A 36 -9.48 -13.91 25.98
N LYS A 37 -10.43 -14.83 25.74
CA LYS A 37 -10.12 -16.25 25.55
C LYS A 37 -9.18 -16.49 24.37
N GLN A 38 -9.40 -15.81 23.24
CA GLN A 38 -8.53 -15.93 22.07
C GLN A 38 -7.13 -15.38 22.32
N PHE A 39 -7.02 -14.21 22.96
CA PHE A 39 -5.72 -13.61 23.29
C PHE A 39 -4.94 -14.45 24.29
N GLN A 40 -5.60 -15.00 25.31
CA GLN A 40 -4.96 -15.92 26.25
C GLN A 40 -4.46 -17.19 25.54
N ALA A 41 -5.25 -17.75 24.62
CA ALA A 41 -4.86 -18.94 23.88
C ALA A 41 -3.66 -18.72 22.93
N VAL A 42 -3.54 -17.55 22.33
CA VAL A 42 -2.50 -17.25 21.33
C VAL A 42 -1.25 -16.61 21.95
N PHE A 43 -1.44 -15.69 22.89
CA PHE A 43 -0.38 -14.83 23.45
C PHE A 43 -0.11 -15.06 24.94
N GLY A 44 -0.99 -15.78 25.66
CA GLY A 44 -0.85 -16.00 27.11
C GLY A 44 -1.12 -14.75 27.96
N THR A 45 -1.79 -13.75 27.39
CA THR A 45 -2.16 -12.49 28.04
C THR A 45 -3.61 -12.15 27.75
N ASP A 46 -4.18 -11.24 28.53
CA ASP A 46 -5.39 -10.52 28.14
C ASP A 46 -5.08 -9.61 26.94
N VAL A 47 -6.09 -8.93 26.40
CA VAL A 47 -5.88 -8.03 25.25
C VAL A 47 -4.97 -6.88 25.67
N ASP A 48 -3.90 -6.66 24.92
CA ASP A 48 -3.02 -5.50 25.02
C ASP A 48 -2.67 -4.97 23.62
N SER A 49 -2.09 -3.76 23.55
CA SER A 49 -1.78 -3.11 22.27
C SER A 49 -0.72 -3.87 21.45
N VAL A 50 0.20 -4.58 22.12
CA VAL A 50 1.26 -5.38 21.47
C VAL A 50 0.66 -6.61 20.79
N GLY A 51 -0.21 -7.35 21.48
CA GLY A 51 -0.93 -8.49 20.95
C GLY A 51 -1.88 -8.08 19.83
N MET A 52 -2.57 -6.94 19.96
CA MET A 52 -3.39 -6.39 18.87
C MET A 52 -2.56 -6.10 17.62
N ALA A 53 -1.45 -5.39 17.76
CA ALA A 53 -0.55 -5.08 16.66
C ALA A 53 -0.05 -6.36 15.97
N LYS A 54 0.38 -7.36 16.75
CA LYS A 54 0.84 -8.66 16.23
C LYS A 54 -0.29 -9.42 15.54
N ALA A 55 -1.50 -9.44 16.08
CA ALA A 55 -2.64 -10.14 15.50
C ALA A 55 -3.01 -9.54 14.13
N ILE A 56 -3.15 -8.22 14.05
CA ILE A 56 -3.45 -7.51 12.80
C ILE A 56 -2.33 -7.74 11.78
N ALA A 57 -1.08 -7.48 12.15
CA ALA A 57 0.06 -7.68 11.26
C ALA A 57 0.22 -9.13 10.79
N SER A 58 -0.14 -10.11 11.62
CA SER A 58 -0.12 -11.53 11.24
C SER A 58 -1.21 -11.84 10.22
N PHE A 59 -2.42 -11.32 10.40
CA PHE A 59 -3.49 -11.44 9.41
C PHE A 59 -3.10 -10.79 8.08
N GLU A 60 -2.58 -9.56 8.10
CA GLU A 60 -2.16 -8.83 6.89
C GLU A 60 -1.11 -9.59 6.08
N ARG A 61 -0.16 -10.29 6.74
CA ARG A 61 0.83 -11.14 6.08
C ARG A 61 0.23 -12.32 5.31
N THR A 62 -1.01 -12.71 5.63
CA THR A 62 -1.73 -13.76 4.89
C THR A 62 -2.49 -13.22 3.67
N VAL A 63 -2.70 -11.91 3.59
CA VAL A 63 -3.40 -11.25 2.48
C VAL A 63 -2.41 -11.04 1.33
N LEU A 64 -2.17 -12.10 0.57
CA LEU A 64 -1.20 -12.13 -0.53
C LEU A 64 -1.90 -12.16 -1.90
N SER A 65 -1.25 -11.56 -2.91
CA SER A 65 -1.60 -11.71 -4.32
C SER A 65 -0.43 -12.32 -5.07
N GLY A 66 -0.60 -13.52 -5.64
CA GLY A 66 0.51 -14.29 -6.23
C GLY A 66 0.10 -15.32 -7.29
N ASN A 67 -1.06 -15.14 -7.94
CA ASN A 67 -1.57 -16.06 -8.97
C ASN A 67 -2.23 -15.29 -10.14
N ALA A 68 -1.80 -14.06 -10.37
CA ALA A 68 -2.34 -13.24 -11.45
C ALA A 68 -1.95 -13.84 -12.81
N PRO A 69 -2.67 -13.52 -13.90
CA PRO A 69 -2.31 -13.96 -15.25
C PRO A 69 -0.84 -13.66 -15.62
N HIS A 70 -0.32 -12.51 -15.17
CA HIS A 70 1.09 -12.18 -15.33
C HIS A 70 2.04 -13.12 -14.56
N ASP A 71 1.68 -13.54 -13.34
CA ASP A 71 2.51 -14.47 -12.55
C ASP A 71 2.57 -15.85 -13.24
N LYS A 72 1.43 -16.33 -13.75
CA LYS A 72 1.35 -17.58 -14.53
C LYS A 72 2.17 -17.51 -15.82
N PHE A 73 2.10 -16.38 -16.52
CA PHE A 73 2.90 -16.14 -17.72
C PHE A 73 4.39 -16.16 -17.43
N LYS A 74 4.84 -15.51 -16.34
CA LYS A 74 6.24 -15.58 -15.89
C LYS A 74 6.67 -16.99 -15.48
N ALA A 75 5.74 -17.81 -15.00
CA ALA A 75 5.98 -19.22 -14.67
C ALA A 75 5.98 -20.16 -15.90
N GLY A 76 5.79 -19.64 -17.12
CA GLY A 76 5.87 -20.39 -18.38
C GLY A 76 4.55 -20.69 -19.06
N ASP A 77 3.40 -20.27 -18.49
CA ASP A 77 2.12 -20.37 -19.19
C ASP A 77 1.96 -19.23 -20.21
N GLU A 78 2.50 -19.43 -21.42
CA GLU A 78 2.48 -18.44 -22.50
C GLU A 78 1.06 -17.99 -22.90
N LYS A 79 0.03 -18.78 -22.56
CA LYS A 79 -1.38 -18.48 -22.87
C LYS A 79 -2.06 -17.67 -21.76
N ALA A 80 -1.41 -17.48 -20.62
CA ALA A 80 -1.99 -16.72 -19.50
C ALA A 80 -2.17 -15.22 -19.82
N LEU A 81 -1.40 -14.67 -20.77
CA LEU A 81 -1.57 -13.28 -21.24
C LEU A 81 -2.09 -13.22 -22.68
N SER A 82 -3.10 -12.37 -22.88
CA SER A 82 -3.56 -12.01 -24.22
C SER A 82 -2.47 -11.31 -25.04
N ALA A 83 -2.58 -11.34 -26.37
CA ALA A 83 -1.64 -10.64 -27.24
C ALA A 83 -1.55 -9.12 -26.94
N ALA A 84 -2.66 -8.50 -26.52
CA ALA A 84 -2.67 -7.10 -26.10
C ALA A 84 -1.87 -6.88 -24.80
N ALA A 85 -2.09 -7.74 -23.80
CA ALA A 85 -1.35 -7.67 -22.54
C ALA A 85 0.16 -7.90 -22.74
N GLN A 86 0.55 -8.80 -23.64
CA GLN A 86 1.95 -9.00 -23.99
C GLN A 86 2.58 -7.76 -24.66
N ARG A 87 1.84 -7.05 -25.53
CA ARG A 87 2.29 -5.75 -26.07
C ARG A 87 2.46 -4.71 -24.97
N GLY A 88 1.49 -4.60 -24.05
CA GLY A 88 1.58 -3.71 -22.89
C GLY A 88 2.79 -4.04 -22.01
N SER A 89 3.05 -5.31 -21.74
CA SER A 89 4.23 -5.77 -21.00
C SER A 89 5.54 -5.33 -21.66
N LYS A 90 5.65 -5.40 -23.00
CA LYS A 90 6.84 -4.94 -23.72
C LYS A 90 7.06 -3.42 -23.59
N LEU A 91 5.98 -2.64 -23.52
CA LEU A 91 6.07 -1.20 -23.26
C LEU A 91 6.55 -0.95 -21.82
N PHE A 92 5.88 -1.58 -20.85
CA PHE A 92 6.10 -1.41 -19.42
C PHE A 92 7.55 -1.70 -19.01
N PHE A 93 8.11 -2.83 -19.47
CA PHE A 93 9.49 -3.26 -19.19
C PHE A 93 10.51 -2.74 -20.22
N GLY A 94 10.08 -1.90 -21.15
CA GLY A 94 10.89 -1.38 -22.24
C GLY A 94 10.78 0.13 -22.33
N LYS A 95 10.36 0.64 -23.48
CA LYS A 95 10.43 2.07 -23.80
C LYS A 95 9.62 2.99 -22.88
N ALA A 96 8.55 2.49 -22.24
CA ALA A 96 7.76 3.31 -21.30
C ALA A 96 8.43 3.42 -19.92
N ASN A 97 9.47 2.60 -19.67
CA ASN A 97 10.34 2.67 -18.50
C ASN A 97 9.61 2.59 -17.13
N CYS A 98 8.37 2.10 -17.08
CA CYS A 98 7.59 1.96 -15.86
C CYS A 98 8.30 1.07 -14.84
N SER A 99 9.02 0.06 -15.32
CA SER A 99 9.79 -0.87 -14.50
C SER A 99 11.02 -0.26 -13.82
N ALA A 100 11.37 1.00 -14.09
CA ALA A 100 12.44 1.68 -13.36
C ALA A 100 12.10 1.82 -11.86
N CYS A 101 10.83 2.10 -11.56
CA CYS A 101 10.32 2.19 -10.19
C CYS A 101 9.42 0.99 -9.84
N HIS A 102 8.63 0.50 -10.80
CA HIS A 102 7.69 -0.61 -10.57
C HIS A 102 8.31 -1.98 -10.90
N ALA A 103 9.30 -2.39 -10.11
CA ALA A 103 10.12 -3.57 -10.35
C ALA A 103 9.82 -4.75 -9.41
N GLY A 104 10.42 -5.90 -9.71
CA GLY A 104 10.41 -7.07 -8.83
C GLY A 104 9.04 -7.74 -8.70
N PRO A 105 8.87 -8.62 -7.69
CA PRO A 105 7.64 -9.40 -7.53
C PRO A 105 6.44 -8.54 -7.14
N ASN A 106 6.62 -7.40 -6.48
CA ASN A 106 5.51 -6.51 -6.09
C ASN A 106 5.33 -5.31 -7.01
N PHE A 107 6.08 -5.24 -8.12
CA PHE A 107 6.05 -4.08 -9.01
C PHE A 107 6.26 -2.76 -8.24
N SER A 108 7.24 -2.76 -7.36
CA SER A 108 7.64 -1.61 -6.54
C SER A 108 9.08 -1.80 -6.11
N ASP A 109 9.85 -0.72 -6.22
CA ASP A 109 11.19 -0.58 -5.64
C ASP A 109 11.14 -0.16 -4.17
N PHE A 110 9.94 0.13 -3.64
CA PHE A 110 9.68 0.68 -2.31
C PHE A 110 10.43 1.99 -1.99
N ALA A 111 10.99 2.65 -3.00
CA ALA A 111 11.66 3.93 -2.89
C ALA A 111 10.65 5.08 -3.04
N PHE A 112 11.13 6.31 -2.91
CA PHE A 112 10.31 7.51 -2.96
C PHE A 112 10.69 8.36 -4.16
N HIS A 113 9.69 8.79 -4.92
CA HIS A 113 9.87 9.55 -6.15
C HIS A 113 8.85 10.67 -6.24
N ASN A 114 9.26 11.80 -6.79
CA ASN A 114 8.35 12.90 -7.12
C ASN A 114 7.96 12.78 -8.59
N ILE A 115 6.65 12.66 -8.84
CA ILE A 115 6.08 12.55 -10.18
C ILE A 115 5.24 13.77 -10.57
N GLY A 116 5.29 14.87 -9.80
CA GLY A 116 4.62 16.13 -10.12
C GLY A 116 3.14 16.24 -9.73
N VAL A 117 2.55 15.21 -9.13
CA VAL A 117 1.11 15.21 -8.80
C VAL A 117 0.80 16.12 -7.60
N GLY A 118 -0.12 17.08 -7.78
CA GLY A 118 -0.74 17.87 -6.71
C GLY A 118 0.12 18.99 -6.12
N MET A 119 1.31 19.23 -6.65
CA MET A 119 2.26 20.22 -6.14
C MET A 119 1.92 21.68 -6.49
N ASP A 120 0.96 21.87 -7.39
CA ASP A 120 0.41 23.15 -7.84
C ASP A 120 -0.73 23.69 -6.95
N LYS A 121 -1.24 22.86 -6.03
CA LYS A 121 -2.27 23.27 -5.05
C LYS A 121 -1.74 24.33 -4.08
N SER A 122 -2.64 25.12 -3.50
CA SER A 122 -2.29 26.13 -2.49
C SER A 122 -1.65 25.52 -1.23
N GLU A 123 -2.12 24.34 -0.84
CA GLU A 123 -1.59 23.55 0.27
C GLU A 123 -1.30 22.13 -0.25
N PRO A 124 -0.15 21.91 -0.91
CA PRO A 124 0.18 20.62 -1.49
C PRO A 124 0.59 19.63 -0.39
N ASP A 125 0.22 18.36 -0.57
CA ASP A 125 0.81 17.29 0.22
C ASP A 125 2.29 17.16 -0.16
N VAL A 126 3.16 17.46 0.80
CA VAL A 126 4.61 17.48 0.60
C VAL A 126 5.24 16.09 0.65
N GLY A 127 4.44 15.04 0.90
CA GLY A 127 4.85 13.66 0.92
C GLY A 127 5.94 13.41 1.97
N ARG A 128 6.97 12.66 1.59
CA ARG A 128 8.06 12.25 2.50
C ARG A 128 8.73 13.39 3.26
N PHE A 129 8.71 14.61 2.71
CA PHE A 129 9.24 15.80 3.39
C PHE A 129 8.60 16.03 4.77
N SER A 130 7.33 15.69 4.99
CA SER A 130 6.67 15.83 6.30
C SER A 130 7.43 15.09 7.40
N GLU A 131 8.04 13.95 7.05
CA GLU A 131 8.80 13.10 7.96
C GLU A 131 10.28 13.47 8.02
N THR A 132 10.91 13.75 6.86
CA THR A 132 12.37 13.90 6.77
C THR A 132 12.86 15.33 6.89
N GLN A 133 12.02 16.32 6.58
CA GLN A 133 12.37 17.74 6.48
C GLN A 133 13.51 18.04 5.48
N MET A 134 13.82 17.11 4.57
CA MET A 134 14.87 17.28 3.55
C MET A 134 14.27 17.81 2.25
N LEU A 135 14.71 18.98 1.78
CA LEU A 135 14.13 19.62 0.58
C LEU A 135 14.08 18.71 -0.67
N GLY A 136 15.03 17.79 -0.83
CA GLY A 136 15.03 16.81 -1.93
C GLY A 136 13.90 15.78 -1.88
N ASP A 137 13.25 15.59 -0.74
CA ASP A 137 12.10 14.68 -0.56
C ASP A 137 10.74 15.37 -0.78
N ARG A 138 10.73 16.67 -1.10
CA ARG A 138 9.48 17.43 -1.26
C ARG A 138 8.68 16.93 -2.46
N GLY A 139 7.44 16.51 -2.20
CA GLY A 139 6.53 15.93 -3.18
C GLY A 139 6.88 14.49 -3.58
N SER A 140 7.81 13.85 -2.87
CA SER A 140 8.18 12.46 -3.12
C SER A 140 7.29 11.50 -2.34
N PHE A 141 6.72 10.52 -3.04
CA PHE A 141 5.86 9.49 -2.47
C PHE A 141 6.44 8.11 -2.74
N LYS A 142 6.12 7.17 -1.85
CA LYS A 142 6.57 5.79 -1.99
C LYS A 142 5.94 5.16 -3.23
N THR A 143 6.73 4.50 -4.07
CA THR A 143 6.21 3.71 -5.20
C THR A 143 5.23 2.64 -4.70
N PRO A 144 3.94 2.70 -5.04
CA PRO A 144 3.00 1.67 -4.61
C PRO A 144 3.24 0.36 -5.36
N THR A 145 2.76 -0.75 -4.79
CA THR A 145 2.63 -2.01 -5.53
C THR A 145 1.61 -1.85 -6.65
N LEU A 146 1.87 -2.46 -7.81
CA LEU A 146 0.86 -2.56 -8.90
C LEU A 146 0.08 -3.88 -8.87
N ARG A 147 0.30 -4.74 -7.85
CA ARG A 147 -0.58 -5.88 -7.63
C ARG A 147 -2.00 -5.39 -7.32
N GLU A 148 -2.99 -6.01 -7.97
CA GLU A 148 -4.40 -5.65 -7.86
C GLU A 148 -4.77 -4.21 -8.29
N ILE A 149 -3.89 -3.48 -8.98
CA ILE A 149 -4.09 -2.04 -9.29
C ILE A 149 -5.40 -1.73 -10.03
N ALA A 150 -5.91 -2.66 -10.83
CA ALA A 150 -7.19 -2.51 -11.53
C ALA A 150 -8.42 -2.46 -10.59
N ARG A 151 -8.25 -2.74 -9.29
CA ARG A 151 -9.33 -2.83 -8.28
C ARG A 151 -9.22 -1.76 -7.18
N THR A 152 -8.27 -0.83 -7.30
CA THR A 152 -7.94 0.13 -6.24
C THR A 152 -8.03 1.58 -6.71
N ALA A 153 -8.94 1.86 -7.64
CA ALA A 153 -9.26 3.23 -8.02
C ALA A 153 -9.90 3.98 -6.83
N PRO A 154 -9.77 5.32 -6.76
CA PRO A 154 -8.97 6.19 -7.64
C PRO A 154 -7.45 6.09 -7.36
N TYR A 155 -6.66 6.73 -8.21
CA TYR A 155 -5.20 6.63 -8.26
C TYR A 155 -4.51 7.91 -7.78
N MET A 156 -3.19 7.78 -7.54
CA MET A 156 -2.32 8.75 -6.88
C MET A 156 -2.60 8.87 -5.37
N HIS A 157 -1.73 9.58 -4.65
CA HIS A 157 -1.82 9.70 -3.19
C HIS A 157 -3.08 10.47 -2.73
N ASP A 158 -3.60 11.36 -3.59
CA ASP A 158 -4.73 12.23 -3.31
C ASP A 158 -6.03 11.78 -4.01
N GLY A 159 -6.00 10.64 -4.71
CA GLY A 159 -7.15 10.13 -5.46
C GLY A 159 -7.59 11.01 -6.64
N SER A 160 -6.73 11.91 -7.13
CA SER A 160 -7.07 12.88 -8.19
C SER A 160 -7.31 12.24 -9.57
N VAL A 161 -6.74 11.05 -9.82
CA VAL A 161 -6.80 10.37 -11.12
C VAL A 161 -7.79 9.20 -11.06
N LYS A 162 -8.78 9.13 -11.94
CA LYS A 162 -9.92 8.21 -11.78
C LYS A 162 -9.74 6.84 -12.43
N THR A 163 -9.02 6.78 -13.54
CA THR A 163 -8.88 5.56 -14.36
C THR A 163 -7.42 5.22 -14.63
N LEU A 164 -7.11 3.95 -14.93
CA LEU A 164 -5.76 3.55 -15.31
C LEU A 164 -5.35 4.17 -16.65
N GLU A 165 -6.31 4.38 -17.54
CA GLU A 165 -6.13 5.09 -18.80
C GLU A 165 -5.65 6.52 -18.55
N ASP A 166 -6.27 7.24 -17.60
CA ASP A 166 -5.83 8.58 -17.21
C ASP A 166 -4.44 8.57 -16.57
N VAL A 167 -4.09 7.51 -15.82
CA VAL A 167 -2.72 7.34 -15.25
C VAL A 167 -1.70 7.17 -16.38
N VAL A 168 -1.98 6.32 -17.36
CA VAL A 168 -1.07 6.11 -18.49
C VAL A 168 -0.93 7.38 -19.32
N GLU A 169 -2.03 8.08 -19.56
CA GLU A 169 -2.05 9.37 -20.27
C GLU A 169 -1.28 10.46 -19.50
N TYR A 170 -1.31 10.46 -18.17
CA TYR A 170 -0.50 11.35 -17.35
C TYR A 170 0.99 11.15 -17.65
N TYR A 171 1.48 9.90 -17.61
CA TYR A 171 2.87 9.58 -17.89
C TYR A 171 3.28 9.76 -19.36
N ASP A 172 2.34 9.69 -20.31
CA ASP A 172 2.63 9.98 -21.72
C ASP A 172 2.90 11.48 -21.95
N LYS A 173 2.37 12.35 -21.08
CA LYS A 173 2.54 13.81 -21.14
C LYS A 173 3.80 14.33 -20.47
N GLY A 174 4.38 13.62 -19.49
CA GLY A 174 5.62 13.98 -18.79
C GLY A 174 5.59 13.66 -17.31
#